data_AF-A0A7C6TZU2-F1
#
_entry.id   AF-A0A7C6TZU2-F1
#
_cell.length_a   1.000
_cell.length_b   1.000
_cell.length_c   1.000
_cell.angle_alpha   90.00
_cell.angle_beta   90.00
_cell.angle_gamma   90.00
#
_symmetry.space_group_name_H-M   'P 1'
#
loop_
_entity.id
_entity.type
_entity.pdbx_description
1 polymer ?
#
loop_
_entity_poly.entity_id
_entity_poly.type
_entity_poly.pdbx_seq_one_letter_code
_entity_poly.pdbx_strand_id
1 'polypeptide(L)'
;LHVWDEDHLVGIGYESPVVKLSVYQANNSTLPLETYHLGKEIESGYTWSYSEALNNHKAILISPEHGFVGFAANKSYYDMMLQTYMYTSVYYIFYLDFNNDPIIAEPILIEHQSTSYSNQIDGAVFINNIFYTFSSESIVTFNSETKTFGLTYLLKDDQ
;
A
#
# COMPACT_ATOMS: atom_id res chain seq x y z
N LEU A 1 4.35 3.79 -14.76
CA LEU A 1 2.90 3.73 -14.98
C LEU A 1 2.54 2.32 -15.36
N HIS A 2 1.40 1.83 -14.89
CA HIS A 2 0.88 0.49 -15.14
C HIS A 2 -0.41 0.61 -15.94
N VAL A 3 -0.55 -0.21 -16.98
CA VAL A 3 -1.75 -0.26 -17.80
C VAL A 3 -2.87 -0.88 -16.98
N TRP A 4 -4.01 -0.21 -16.90
CA TRP A 4 -5.22 -0.74 -16.28
C TRP A 4 -6.13 -1.40 -17.32
N ASP A 5 -6.45 -0.65 -18.37
CA ASP A 5 -7.18 -1.09 -19.55
C ASP A 5 -6.71 -0.27 -20.78
N GLU A 6 -7.49 -0.26 -21.86
CA GLU A 6 -7.16 0.47 -23.09
C GLU A 6 -7.13 2.00 -22.91
N ASP A 7 -7.90 2.52 -21.95
CA ASP A 7 -8.13 3.94 -21.74
C ASP A 7 -7.49 4.47 -20.45
N HIS A 8 -7.10 3.60 -19.52
CA HIS A 8 -6.69 4.00 -18.17
C HIS A 8 -5.31 3.50 -17.75
N LEU A 9 -4.58 4.35 -17.03
CA LEU A 9 -3.27 4.05 -16.44
C LEU A 9 -3.27 4.32 -14.94
N VAL A 10 -2.48 3.55 -14.20
CA VAL A 10 -2.22 3.73 -12.77
C VAL A 10 -0.76 4.10 -12.54
N GLY A 11 -0.51 5.12 -11.74
CA GLY A 11 0.81 5.58 -11.36
C GLY A 11 1.01 5.58 -9.85
N ILE A 12 2.15 5.07 -9.41
CA ILE A 12 2.64 5.25 -8.05
C ILE A 12 3.78 6.28 -8.14
N GLY A 13 3.84 7.22 -7.22
CA GLY A 13 4.83 8.29 -7.25
C GLY A 13 4.97 9.02 -5.92
N TYR A 14 5.69 10.13 -5.95
CA TYR A 14 5.82 11.03 -4.81
C TYR A 14 5.23 12.40 -5.12
N GLU A 15 4.63 12.99 -4.09
CA GLU A 15 4.47 14.43 -3.96
C GLU A 15 5.13 14.80 -2.64
N SER A 16 6.42 15.15 -2.74
CA SER A 16 7.35 15.16 -1.61
C SER A 16 6.76 15.91 -0.40
N PRO A 17 6.68 15.28 0.79
CA PRO A 17 7.35 14.04 1.21
C PRO A 17 6.47 12.77 1.18
N VAL A 18 5.35 12.75 0.44
CA VAL A 18 4.30 11.74 0.58
C VAL A 18 4.20 10.85 -0.66
N VAL A 19 4.07 9.53 -0.48
CA VAL A 19 3.74 8.58 -1.54
C VAL A 19 2.33 8.82 -2.04
N LYS A 20 2.10 8.75 -3.35
CA LYS A 20 0.78 8.88 -3.94
C LYS A 20 0.46 7.79 -4.95
N LEU A 21 -0.84 7.53 -5.09
CA LEU A 21 -1.44 6.76 -6.17
C LEU A 21 -2.22 7.73 -7.05
N SER A 22 -1.99 7.71 -8.36
CA SER A 22 -2.69 8.55 -9.32
C SER A 22 -3.23 7.70 -10.47
N VAL A 23 -4.41 8.04 -10.98
CA VAL A 23 -5.02 7.41 -12.16
C VAL A 23 -5.09 8.40 -13.31
N TYR A 24 -4.96 7.94 -14.56
CA TYR A 24 -4.82 8.79 -15.75
C TYR A 24 -5.59 8.23 -16.95
N GLN A 25 -5.91 9.10 -17.91
CA GLN A 25 -6.30 8.70 -19.26
C GLN A 25 -5.05 8.34 -20.09
N ALA A 26 -5.08 7.21 -20.79
CA ALA A 26 -3.99 6.71 -21.62
C ALA A 26 -3.76 7.58 -22.86
N ASN A 27 -4.84 8.17 -23.40
CA ASN A 27 -4.81 8.99 -24.61
C ASN A 27 -4.61 10.50 -24.35
N ASN A 28 -4.70 10.95 -23.09
CA ASN A 28 -4.56 12.36 -22.71
C ASN A 28 -3.99 12.50 -21.30
N SER A 29 -2.66 12.62 -21.21
CA SER A 29 -1.91 12.48 -19.97
C SER A 29 -1.53 13.81 -19.30
N THR A 30 -2.23 14.91 -19.57
CA THR A 30 -1.80 16.22 -19.04
C THR A 30 -2.05 16.38 -17.54
N LEU A 31 -3.09 15.73 -17.00
CA LEU A 31 -3.43 15.73 -15.58
C LEU A 31 -3.95 14.34 -15.15
N PRO A 32 -3.74 13.94 -13.88
CA PRO A 32 -4.41 12.76 -13.34
C PRO A 32 -5.92 12.98 -13.27
N LEU A 33 -6.68 11.91 -13.49
CA LEU A 33 -8.13 11.87 -13.23
C LEU A 33 -8.40 12.00 -11.72
N GLU A 34 -7.59 11.33 -10.90
CA GLU A 34 -7.65 11.40 -9.45
C GLU A 34 -6.27 11.09 -8.84
N THR A 35 -6.02 11.58 -7.62
CA THR A 35 -4.81 11.27 -6.86
C THR A 35 -5.15 11.07 -5.38
N TYR A 36 -4.66 9.97 -4.82
CA TYR A 36 -4.71 9.65 -3.41
C TYR A 36 -3.31 9.78 -2.78
N HIS A 37 -3.19 10.51 -1.68
CA HIS A 37 -1.93 10.68 -0.93
C HIS A 37 -1.91 9.78 0.31
N LEU A 38 -0.83 8.99 0.46
CA LEU A 38 -0.63 8.07 1.58
C LEU A 38 -0.05 8.84 2.78
N GLY A 39 -0.92 9.63 3.39
CA GLY A 39 -0.62 10.45 4.57
C GLY A 39 -1.69 11.51 4.71
N LYS A 40 -2.46 11.46 5.81
CA LYS A 40 -3.32 12.58 6.21
C LYS A 40 -2.47 13.54 7.04
N GLU A 41 -2.67 14.84 6.87
CA GLU A 41 -2.20 15.82 7.84
C GLU A 41 -2.82 15.44 9.20
N ILE A 42 -1.98 15.19 10.20
CA ILE A 42 -2.42 15.06 11.59
C ILE A 42 -1.95 16.29 12.35
N GLU A 43 -2.69 16.69 13.39
CA GLU A 43 -2.39 17.87 14.21
C GLU A 43 -0.96 17.86 14.81
N SER A 44 -0.31 16.69 14.90
CA SER A 44 1.05 16.52 15.41
C SER A 44 2.17 16.51 14.35
N GLY A 45 1.85 16.73 13.06
CA GLY A 45 2.84 16.89 11.99
C GLY A 45 2.55 16.11 10.70
N TYR A 46 3.44 16.28 9.72
CA TYR A 46 3.39 15.56 8.45
C TYR A 46 3.69 14.07 8.64
N THR A 47 2.88 13.20 8.02
CA THR A 47 3.22 11.78 7.89
C THR A 47 4.23 11.64 6.76
N TRP A 48 5.49 11.29 7.07
CA TRP A 48 6.43 10.79 6.06
C TRP A 48 5.98 9.40 5.63
N SER A 49 5.90 9.17 4.32
CA SER A 49 5.69 7.84 3.77
C SER A 49 6.76 7.51 2.74
N TYR A 50 7.22 6.27 2.78
CA TYR A 50 8.17 5.71 1.83
C TYR A 50 7.61 4.43 1.27
N SER A 51 7.80 4.20 -0.02
CA SER A 51 7.34 2.97 -0.67
C SER A 51 8.46 2.35 -1.50
N GLU A 52 8.76 1.08 -1.21
CA GLU A 52 9.61 0.27 -2.08
C GLU A 52 8.97 0.00 -3.43
N ALA A 53 7.67 0.22 -3.62
CA ALA A 53 7.02 0.05 -4.92
C ALA A 53 7.72 0.81 -6.05
N LEU A 54 8.39 1.92 -5.72
CA LEU A 54 9.12 2.74 -6.67
C LEU A 54 10.51 2.20 -7.04
N ASN A 55 11.08 1.31 -6.21
CA ASN A 55 12.41 0.73 -6.41
C ASN A 55 12.37 -0.79 -6.65
N ASN A 56 11.29 -1.45 -6.22
CA ASN A 56 11.11 -2.89 -6.22
C ASN A 56 9.69 -3.24 -6.73
N HIS A 57 9.63 -3.74 -7.96
CA HIS A 57 8.37 -4.14 -8.60
C HIS A 57 7.66 -5.31 -7.90
N LYS A 58 8.35 -6.09 -7.05
CA LYS A 58 7.72 -7.17 -6.26
C LYS A 58 6.82 -6.63 -5.14
N ALA A 59 7.06 -5.38 -4.73
CA ALA A 59 6.24 -4.67 -3.75
C ALA A 59 4.94 -4.12 -4.34
N ILE A 60 4.63 -4.41 -5.61
CA ILE A 60 3.42 -4.00 -6.33
C ILE A 60 2.63 -5.25 -6.74
N LEU A 61 1.32 -5.22 -6.51
CA LEU A 61 0.36 -6.19 -7.05
C LEU A 61 -0.78 -5.44 -7.72
N ILE A 62 -0.96 -5.63 -9.02
CA ILE A 62 -2.02 -4.96 -9.79
C ILE A 62 -2.84 -6.04 -10.48
N SER A 63 -4.16 -5.95 -10.35
CA SER A 63 -5.09 -6.82 -11.06
C SER A 63 -6.32 -6.04 -11.50
N PRO A 64 -6.35 -5.56 -12.75
CA PRO A 64 -7.52 -4.87 -13.30
C PRO A 64 -8.75 -5.79 -13.32
N GLU A 65 -8.57 -7.09 -13.57
CA GLU A 65 -9.63 -8.10 -13.52
C GLU A 65 -10.36 -8.12 -12.18
N HIS A 66 -9.62 -7.96 -11.08
CA HIS A 66 -10.18 -7.93 -9.72
C HIS A 66 -10.44 -6.51 -9.21
N GLY A 67 -10.18 -5.49 -10.03
CA GLY A 67 -10.43 -4.09 -9.71
C GLY A 67 -9.52 -3.50 -8.64
N PHE A 68 -8.33 -4.06 -8.38
CA PHE A 68 -7.44 -3.53 -7.34
C PHE A 68 -5.99 -3.24 -7.80
N VAL A 69 -5.38 -2.29 -7.08
CA VAL A 69 -3.93 -2.07 -7.03
C VAL A 69 -3.50 -2.09 -5.57
N GLY A 70 -2.46 -2.85 -5.27
CA GLY A 70 -1.85 -2.87 -3.96
C GLY A 70 -0.36 -2.67 -4.01
N PHE A 71 0.18 -2.03 -2.97
CA PHE A 71 1.61 -1.83 -2.84
C PHE A 71 2.04 -1.59 -1.39
N ALA A 72 3.29 -1.92 -1.09
CA ALA A 72 3.88 -1.71 0.23
C ALA A 72 4.34 -0.27 0.44
N ALA A 73 4.05 0.30 1.61
CA ALA A 73 4.66 1.54 2.08
C ALA A 73 4.93 1.47 3.59
N ASN A 74 5.90 2.24 4.05
CA ASN A 74 6.26 2.38 5.45
C ASN A 74 5.70 3.69 5.99
N LYS A 75 5.24 3.63 7.24
CA LYS A 75 4.90 4.77 8.08
C LYS A 75 5.85 4.77 9.27
N SER A 76 6.17 5.95 9.78
CA SER A 76 6.93 6.10 11.02
C SER A 76 6.25 7.08 11.95
N TYR A 77 6.32 6.81 13.25
CA TYR A 77 5.92 7.75 14.30
C TYR A 77 6.96 7.77 15.42
N TYR A 78 7.01 8.86 16.17
CA TYR A 78 7.90 8.96 17.33
C TYR A 78 7.16 8.49 18.58
N ASP A 79 7.67 7.45 19.24
CA ASP A 79 7.14 6.95 20.49
C ASP A 79 7.77 7.70 21.66
N MET A 80 6.96 8.47 22.39
CA MET A 80 7.44 9.30 23.51
C MET A 80 7.89 8.48 24.71
N MET A 81 7.34 7.28 24.93
CA MET A 81 7.67 6.42 26.07
C MET A 81 9.01 5.71 25.84
N LEU A 82 9.24 5.23 24.62
CA LEU A 82 10.47 4.55 24.22
C LEU A 82 11.57 5.51 23.77
N GLN A 83 11.24 6.79 23.58
CA GLN A 83 12.14 7.83 23.06
C GLN A 83 12.81 7.42 21.74
N THR A 84 12.05 6.78 20.85
CA THR A 84 12.57 6.25 19.58
C THR A 84 11.52 6.34 18.48
N TYR A 85 11.96 6.26 17.23
CA TYR A 85 11.06 6.09 16.09
C TYR A 85 10.62 4.64 15.97
N MET A 86 9.33 4.45 15.77
CA MET A 86 8.71 3.17 15.46
C MET A 86 8.29 3.19 13.99
N TYR A 87 8.57 2.09 13.31
CA TYR A 87 8.29 1.90 11.89
C TYR A 87 7.25 0.80 11.73
N THR A 88 6.23 1.09 10.93
CA THR A 88 5.17 0.14 10.58
C THR A 88 5.18 -0.03 9.07
N SER A 89 5.40 -1.26 8.61
CA SER A 89 5.22 -1.62 7.21
C SER A 89 3.75 -1.92 6.94
N VAL A 90 3.20 -1.32 5.91
CA VAL A 90 1.79 -1.43 5.56
C VAL A 90 1.65 -1.76 4.08
N TYR A 91 0.86 -2.78 3.77
CA TYR A 91 0.45 -3.06 2.40
C TYR A 91 -0.92 -2.41 2.17
N TYR A 92 -0.96 -1.46 1.24
CA TYR A 92 -2.19 -0.79 0.86
C TYR A 92 -2.86 -1.57 -0.24
N ILE A 93 -4.18 -1.72 -0.18
CA ILE A 93 -4.99 -2.28 -1.26
C ILE A 93 -6.07 -1.24 -1.61
N PHE A 94 -5.95 -0.64 -2.78
CA PHE A 94 -6.92 0.27 -3.35
C PHE A 94 -7.79 -0.47 -4.35
N TYR A 95 -9.10 -0.28 -4.23
CA TYR A 95 -10.04 -0.65 -5.30
C TYR A 95 -10.27 0.56 -6.19
N LEU A 96 -10.26 0.34 -7.50
CA LEU A 96 -10.45 1.38 -8.50
C LEU A 96 -11.77 1.15 -9.25
N ASP A 97 -12.57 2.19 -9.38
CA ASP A 97 -13.80 2.18 -10.18
C ASP A 97 -13.91 3.44 -11.03
N PHE A 98 -13.51 3.33 -12.29
CA PHE A 98 -13.51 4.44 -13.24
C PHE A 98 -14.91 4.93 -13.64
N ASN A 99 -15.98 4.24 -13.20
CA ASN A 99 -17.36 4.65 -13.45
C ASN A 99 -18.00 5.37 -12.26
N ASN A 100 -17.30 5.50 -11.14
CA ASN A 100 -17.79 6.11 -9.91
C ASN A 100 -16.88 7.28 -9.46
N ASP A 101 -17.41 8.10 -8.56
CA ASP A 101 -16.70 9.19 -7.88
C ASP A 101 -16.81 8.97 -6.36
N PRO A 102 -15.69 8.74 -5.63
CA PRO A 102 -14.32 8.74 -6.12
C PRO A 102 -13.96 7.50 -6.95
N ILE A 103 -12.99 7.64 -7.86
CA ILE A 103 -12.38 6.53 -8.61
C ILE A 103 -11.53 5.68 -7.66
N ILE A 104 -10.77 6.32 -6.76
CA ILE A 104 -9.89 5.63 -5.80
C ILE A 104 -10.62 5.53 -4.46
N ALA A 105 -11.07 4.32 -4.12
CA ALA A 105 -11.67 4.07 -2.81
C ALA A 105 -10.64 4.17 -1.66
N GLU A 106 -11.11 4.44 -0.44
CA GLU A 106 -10.25 4.37 0.76
C GLU A 106 -9.60 2.97 0.87
N PRO A 107 -8.28 2.90 1.06
CA PRO A 107 -7.55 1.64 0.98
C PRO A 107 -7.80 0.76 2.20
N ILE A 108 -7.70 -0.54 1.97
CA ILE A 108 -7.52 -1.51 3.05
C ILE A 108 -6.03 -1.54 3.40
N LEU A 109 -5.73 -1.48 4.70
CA LEU A 109 -4.37 -1.46 5.22
C LEU A 109 -4.04 -2.80 5.86
N ILE A 110 -3.07 -3.53 5.32
CA ILE A 110 -2.53 -4.74 5.94
C ILE A 110 -1.23 -4.37 6.64
N GLU A 111 -1.30 -4.19 7.95
CA GLU A 111 -0.15 -3.79 8.77
C GLU A 111 0.63 -5.03 9.22
N HIS A 112 1.95 -4.97 9.05
CA HIS A 112 2.86 -5.87 9.75
C HIS A 112 3.28 -5.23 11.08
N GLN A 113 3.84 -6.03 11.98
CA GLN A 113 4.23 -5.59 13.32
C GLN A 113 5.16 -4.35 13.26
N SER A 114 4.87 -3.37 14.11
CA SER A 114 5.74 -2.20 14.30
C SER A 114 7.05 -2.59 14.97
N THR A 115 8.16 -2.08 14.46
CA THR A 115 9.52 -2.35 14.99
C THR A 115 10.31 -1.06 15.14
N SER A 116 11.38 -1.09 15.93
CA SER A 116 12.28 0.07 16.14
C SER A 116 13.31 0.25 15.01
N TYR A 117 13.30 -0.64 14.02
CA TYR A 117 14.10 -0.56 12.80
C TYR A 117 13.16 -0.59 11.58
N SER A 118 13.69 -0.23 10.41
CA SER A 118 12.90 -0.35 9.18
C SER A 118 12.71 -1.83 8.84
N ASN A 119 11.47 -2.31 8.94
CA ASN A 119 11.04 -3.54 8.27
C ASN A 119 10.29 -3.16 6.98
N GLN A 120 10.23 -4.08 6.03
CA GLN A 120 9.64 -3.86 4.72
C GLN A 120 8.69 -5.01 4.40
N ILE A 121 7.55 -4.71 3.78
CA ILE A 121 6.79 -5.73 3.06
C ILE A 121 7.43 -5.86 1.68
N ASP A 122 8.01 -7.02 1.42
CA ASP A 122 8.79 -7.34 0.22
C ASP A 122 7.89 -7.63 -0.99
N GLY A 123 6.64 -8.02 -0.75
CA GLY A 123 5.65 -8.24 -1.78
C GLY A 123 4.33 -8.78 -1.27
N ALA A 124 3.43 -9.04 -2.21
CA ALA A 124 2.16 -9.70 -1.94
C ALA A 124 1.74 -10.61 -3.08
N VAL A 125 0.91 -11.61 -2.77
CA VAL A 125 0.20 -12.42 -3.76
C VAL A 125 -1.28 -12.48 -3.41
N PHE A 126 -2.12 -12.66 -4.42
CA PHE A 126 -3.56 -12.82 -4.27
C PHE A 126 -3.99 -14.18 -4.81
N ILE A 127 -4.58 -15.00 -3.95
CA ILE A 127 -4.98 -16.38 -4.26
C ILE A 127 -6.34 -16.63 -3.62
N ASN A 128 -7.33 -17.07 -4.40
CA ASN A 128 -8.66 -17.47 -3.91
C ASN A 128 -9.29 -16.46 -2.93
N ASN A 129 -9.36 -15.18 -3.33
CA ASN A 129 -9.88 -14.09 -2.50
C ASN A 129 -9.07 -13.78 -1.23
N ILE A 130 -7.81 -14.23 -1.15
CA ILE A 130 -6.94 -13.96 -0.01
C ILE A 130 -5.67 -13.26 -0.48
N PHE A 131 -5.41 -12.10 0.11
CA PHE A 131 -4.12 -11.42 0.03
C PHE A 131 -3.16 -12.04 1.04
N TYR A 132 -1.96 -12.35 0.60
CA TYR A 132 -0.83 -12.75 1.43
C TYR A 132 0.26 -11.71 1.26
N THR A 133 0.64 -11.02 2.33
CA THR A 133 1.70 -10.01 2.33
C THR A 133 2.90 -10.55 3.09
N PHE A 134 4.09 -10.35 2.54
CA PHE A 134 5.33 -10.97 3.03
C PHE A 134 6.29 -9.90 3.49
N SER A 135 6.79 -10.02 4.72
CA SER A 135 7.97 -9.30 5.17
C SER A 135 9.05 -10.29 5.59
N SER A 136 10.22 -9.77 5.94
CA SER A 136 11.30 -10.57 6.53
C SER A 136 10.92 -11.26 7.85
N GLU A 137 9.82 -10.86 8.49
CA GLU A 137 9.43 -11.33 9.83
C GLU A 137 8.12 -12.09 9.87
N SER A 138 7.22 -11.84 8.93
CA SER A 138 5.91 -12.46 8.95
C SER A 138 5.22 -12.52 7.60
N ILE A 139 4.22 -13.39 7.53
CA ILE A 139 3.20 -13.41 6.49
C ILE A 139 1.89 -13.02 7.13
N VAL A 140 1.24 -11.97 6.62
CA VAL A 140 -0.10 -11.54 7.06
C VAL A 140 -1.11 -11.87 5.97
N THR A 141 -2.28 -12.36 6.37
CA THR A 141 -3.34 -12.74 5.42
C THR A 141 -4.58 -11.87 5.60
N PHE A 142 -5.23 -11.55 4.49
CA PHE A 142 -6.47 -10.77 4.47
C PHE A 142 -7.44 -11.33 3.42
N ASN A 143 -8.66 -11.69 3.85
CA ASN A 143 -9.70 -12.18 2.96
C ASN A 143 -10.47 -10.99 2.36
N SER A 144 -10.43 -10.86 1.03
CA SER A 144 -11.02 -9.75 0.28
C SER A 144 -12.55 -9.80 0.19
N GLU A 145 -13.14 -10.97 0.38
CA GLU A 145 -14.59 -11.19 0.30
C GLU A 145 -15.25 -10.88 1.66
N THR A 146 -14.73 -11.46 2.74
CA THR A 146 -15.25 -11.25 4.10
C THR A 146 -14.74 -9.96 4.75
N LYS A 147 -13.70 -9.34 4.17
CA LYS A 147 -12.99 -8.16 4.71
C LYS A 147 -12.40 -8.42 6.10
N THR A 148 -11.86 -9.61 6.33
CA THR A 148 -11.28 -10.00 7.62
C THR A 148 -9.82 -10.40 7.50
N PHE A 149 -9.03 -10.03 8.50
CA PHE A 149 -7.69 -10.56 8.68
C PHE A 149 -7.73 -12.04 9.04
N GLY A 150 -6.84 -12.81 8.43
CA GLY A 150 -6.63 -14.21 8.75
C GLY A 150 -5.48 -14.36 9.75
N LEU A 151 -4.76 -15.47 9.62
CA LEU A 151 -3.61 -15.77 10.46
C LEU A 151 -2.40 -14.91 10.06
N THR A 152 -1.62 -14.55 11.07
CA THR A 152 -0.25 -14.05 10.93
C THR A 152 0.71 -15.20 11.21
N TYR A 153 1.58 -15.50 10.25
CA TYR A 153 2.63 -16.50 10.39
C TYR A 153 3.95 -15.80 10.65
N LEU A 154 4.58 -16.03 11.80
CA LEU A 154 5.90 -15.49 12.10
C LEU A 154 6.97 -16.34 11.40
N LEU A 155 7.97 -15.68 10.82
CA LEU A 155 9.07 -16.32 10.08
C LEU A 155 10.35 -16.45 10.93
N LYS A 156 10.37 -15.84 12.11
CA LYS A 156 11.43 -16.09 13.10
C LYS A 156 11.05 -17.32 13.92
N ASP A 157 11.93 -18.33 13.91
CA ASP A 157 12.02 -19.27 15.01
C ASP A 157 12.50 -18.50 16.24
N ASP A 158 11.85 -18.72 17.39
CA ASP A 158 12.41 -18.35 18.69
C ASP A 158 13.79 -19.03 18.83
N GLN A 159 14.87 -18.28 18.58
CA GLN A 159 16.25 -18.66 18.94
C GLN A 159 16.77 -17.77 20.05
#